data_AF-A0A815T4R0-F1
#
_entry.id   AF-A0A815T4R0-F1
#
_cell.length_a   1.000
_cell.length_b   1.000
_cell.length_c   1.000
_cell.angle_alpha   90.00
_cell.angle_beta   90.00
_cell.angle_gamma   90.00
#
_symmetry.space_group_name_H-M   'P 1'
#
loop_
_entity.id
_entity.type
_entity.pdbx_description
1 polymer ?
#
loop_
_entity_poly.entity_id
_entity_poly.type
_entity_poly.pdbx_seq_one_letter_code
_entity_poly.pdbx_strand_id
1 'polypeptide(L)'
;MRNTKARSIRVALAVFLAKFRLGLSNRVLSTIFCLKDKRTVAHVINQVRQVLKTNFAPHHIGLNHIKRQSVIDNHQAAIATALLANNSNQLCIVMDGTYLPIQKSINAKIKEWNYFNCLQNSSLRFLPDDLDIVCALHNAFRHPAMKDPKNGIELAKIMLEQMNKENELEKRLIQISNDKNMHWKKYDSRMCIFPSLTEEDVRNICCGNYQIKQAKSYIDEHLQPSYLDEDDLQFVVELCDKQSDLLRVRFQSRHSNMKHHIAAVQYDDNQEQPIQGWFCTCASGSRTVGCCVHVTAVLWHMGVKQGEIDANLHPLSAARFLGFVDDSNMHLEDDDYNNDNNSTTDLDD
;
A
#
# COMPACT_ATOMS: atom_id res chain seq x y z
N MET A 1 15.46 18.32 -32.26
CA MET A 1 14.35 19.31 -32.35
C MET A 1 14.93 20.72 -32.26
N ARG A 2 14.33 21.73 -32.92
CA ARG A 2 14.82 23.12 -32.93
C ARG A 2 13.70 24.08 -32.52
N ASN A 3 14.07 25.25 -32.00
CA ASN A 3 13.11 26.34 -31.75
C ASN A 3 12.49 26.80 -33.08
N THR A 4 11.22 27.20 -33.05
CA THR A 4 10.55 27.84 -34.18
C THR A 4 10.01 29.20 -33.76
N LYS A 5 9.63 30.04 -34.73
CA LYS A 5 8.97 31.32 -34.46
C LYS A 5 7.68 31.17 -33.63
N ALA A 6 7.02 30.02 -33.75
CA ALA A 6 5.74 29.75 -33.10
C ALA A 6 5.87 29.05 -31.73
N ARG A 7 7.02 28.44 -31.41
CA ARG A 7 7.22 27.73 -30.13
C ARG A 7 8.69 27.45 -29.84
N SER A 8 9.02 27.47 -28.56
CA SER A 8 10.31 26.98 -28.07
C SER A 8 10.30 25.48 -27.81
N ILE A 9 11.49 24.89 -27.66
CA ILE A 9 11.68 23.51 -27.21
C ILE A 9 11.05 23.31 -25.81
N ARG A 10 11.18 24.30 -24.92
CA ARG A 10 10.58 24.26 -23.58
C ARG A 10 9.05 24.16 -23.65
N VAL A 11 8.41 24.98 -24.49
CA VAL A 11 6.95 24.92 -24.70
C VAL A 11 6.55 23.58 -25.28
N ALA A 12 7.32 23.04 -26.23
CA ALA A 12 7.03 21.74 -26.81
C ALA A 12 7.09 20.61 -25.78
N LEU A 13 8.11 20.60 -24.92
CA LEU A 13 8.23 19.64 -23.83
C LEU A 13 7.09 19.82 -22.82
N ALA A 14 6.73 21.06 -22.48
CA ALA A 14 5.61 21.36 -21.58
C ALA A 14 4.27 20.84 -22.13
N VAL A 15 4.02 20.99 -23.44
CA VAL A 15 2.83 20.43 -24.10
C VAL A 15 2.80 18.91 -23.99
N PHE A 16 3.94 18.24 -24.20
CA PHE A 16 4.07 16.79 -24.05
C PHE A 16 3.80 16.36 -22.61
N LEU A 17 4.48 16.96 -21.63
CA LEU A 17 4.31 16.61 -20.21
C LEU A 17 2.88 16.88 -19.73
N ALA A 18 2.27 18.00 -20.12
CA ALA A 18 0.87 18.31 -19.79
C ALA A 18 -0.09 17.30 -20.40
N LYS A 19 0.13 16.88 -21.65
CA LYS A 19 -0.67 15.82 -22.28
C LYS A 19 -0.63 14.53 -21.46
N PHE A 20 0.57 14.12 -21.06
CA PHE A 20 0.79 12.84 -20.42
C PHE A 20 0.30 12.84 -18.97
N ARG A 21 0.65 13.89 -18.21
CA ARG A 21 0.31 13.99 -16.79
C ARG A 21 -1.18 14.22 -16.56
N LEU A 22 -1.80 15.07 -17.37
CA LEU A 22 -3.19 15.51 -17.17
C LEU A 22 -4.20 14.80 -18.08
N GLY A 23 -3.76 14.11 -19.13
CA GLY A 23 -4.66 13.40 -20.06
C GLY A 23 -5.48 14.33 -20.98
N LEU A 24 -5.16 15.63 -21.03
CA LEU A 24 -5.97 16.64 -21.73
C LEU A 24 -6.11 16.39 -23.24
N SER A 25 -7.23 16.82 -23.82
CA SER A 25 -7.42 16.74 -25.28
C SER A 25 -6.50 17.71 -26.03
N ASN A 26 -6.16 17.40 -27.28
CA ASN A 26 -5.31 18.27 -28.10
C ASN A 26 -5.95 19.64 -28.38
N ARG A 27 -7.28 19.76 -28.29
CA ARG A 27 -8.00 21.05 -28.42
C ARG A 27 -7.81 21.92 -27.17
N VAL A 28 -7.86 21.30 -25.98
CA VAL A 28 -7.60 22.00 -24.73
C VAL A 28 -6.14 22.46 -24.68
N LEU A 29 -5.21 21.57 -25.03
CA LEU A 29 -3.78 21.91 -25.08
C LEU A 29 -3.47 23.01 -26.11
N SER A 30 -4.13 23.03 -27.27
CA SER A 30 -3.92 24.13 -28.24
C SER A 30 -4.35 25.47 -27.67
N THR A 31 -5.39 25.48 -26.84
CA THR A 31 -5.89 26.70 -26.18
C THR A 31 -4.94 27.15 -25.07
N ILE A 32 -4.56 26.23 -24.16
CA ILE A 32 -3.67 26.52 -23.01
C ILE A 32 -2.31 27.05 -23.48
N PHE A 33 -1.75 26.45 -24.53
CA PHE A 33 -0.40 26.80 -25.03
C PHE A 33 -0.43 27.78 -26.21
N CYS A 34 -1.58 28.39 -26.52
CA CYS A 34 -1.76 29.34 -27.63
C CYS A 34 -1.23 28.82 -28.98
N LEU A 35 -1.45 27.53 -29.26
CA LEU A 35 -1.05 26.89 -30.51
C LEU A 35 -2.19 26.94 -31.54
N LYS A 36 -1.82 27.07 -32.82
CA LYS A 36 -2.77 27.27 -33.94
C LYS A 36 -3.96 26.31 -33.94
N ASP A 37 -3.72 25.01 -33.76
CA ASP A 37 -4.79 24.00 -33.76
C ASP A 37 -4.35 22.67 -33.09
N LYS A 38 -5.33 21.77 -32.94
CA LYS A 38 -5.12 20.40 -32.41
C LYS A 38 -4.11 19.56 -33.22
N ARG A 39 -3.92 19.87 -34.51
CA ARG A 39 -2.98 19.16 -35.39
C ARG A 39 -1.54 19.58 -35.09
N THR A 40 -1.34 20.87 -34.82
CA THR A 40 -0.07 21.42 -34.36
C THR A 40 0.36 20.75 -33.06
N VAL A 41 -0.56 20.59 -32.10
CA VAL A 41 -0.31 19.84 -30.84
C VAL A 41 0.10 18.40 -31.11
N ALA A 42 -0.62 17.67 -31.98
CA ALA A 42 -0.27 16.29 -32.33
C ALA A 42 1.14 16.19 -32.93
N HIS A 43 1.49 17.12 -33.82
CA HIS A 43 2.82 17.20 -34.41
C HIS A 43 3.90 17.51 -33.37
N VAL A 44 3.63 18.44 -32.44
CA VAL A 44 4.51 18.76 -31.31
C VAL A 44 4.80 17.52 -30.47
N ILE A 45 3.74 16.80 -30.05
CA ILE A 45 3.85 15.59 -29.23
C ILE A 45 4.69 14.54 -29.95
N ASN A 46 4.43 14.30 -31.24
CA ASN A 46 5.19 13.32 -32.01
C ASN A 46 6.68 13.69 -32.10
N GLN A 47 7.02 14.96 -32.31
CA GLN A 47 8.41 15.39 -32.35
C GLN A 47 9.12 15.22 -31.00
N VAL A 48 8.46 15.57 -29.90
CA VAL A 48 9.03 15.39 -28.56
C VAL A 48 9.20 13.91 -28.26
N ARG A 49 8.19 13.07 -28.58
CA ARG A 49 8.28 11.60 -28.45
C ARG A 49 9.52 11.05 -29.13
N GLN A 50 9.74 11.37 -30.41
CA GLN A 50 10.89 10.85 -31.15
C GLN A 50 12.22 11.27 -30.50
N VAL A 51 12.33 12.52 -30.06
CA VAL A 51 13.55 13.00 -29.39
C VAL A 51 13.76 12.30 -28.05
N LEU A 52 12.73 12.16 -27.22
CA LEU A 52 12.85 11.51 -25.92
C LEU A 52 13.15 10.01 -26.09
N LYS A 53 12.50 9.34 -27.04
CA LYS A 53 12.76 7.94 -27.36
C LYS A 53 14.21 7.71 -27.79
N THR A 54 14.75 8.54 -28.69
CA THR A 54 16.09 8.30 -29.24
C THR A 54 17.20 8.78 -28.31
N ASN A 55 17.01 9.91 -27.63
CA ASN A 55 18.11 10.61 -26.95
C ASN A 55 17.99 10.61 -25.42
N PHE A 56 16.84 10.26 -24.84
CA PHE A 56 16.63 10.30 -23.40
C PHE A 56 16.39 8.90 -22.81
N ALA A 57 15.39 8.18 -23.31
CA ALA A 57 15.01 6.88 -22.78
C ALA A 57 16.16 5.85 -22.68
N PRO A 58 17.07 5.71 -23.67
CA PRO A 58 18.17 4.75 -23.60
C PRO A 58 19.19 5.04 -22.48
N HIS A 59 19.22 6.28 -21.97
CA HIS A 59 20.12 6.70 -20.89
C HIS A 59 19.50 6.51 -19.49
N HIS A 60 18.23 6.08 -19.40
CA HIS A 60 17.49 6.01 -18.14
C HIS A 60 16.63 4.73 -17.98
N ILE A 61 16.71 3.79 -18.92
CA ILE A 61 15.97 2.51 -18.87
C ILE A 61 16.88 1.38 -19.37
N GLY A 62 16.55 0.14 -18.97
CA GLY A 62 17.26 -1.06 -19.37
C GLY A 62 18.53 -1.29 -18.56
N LEU A 63 19.23 -2.39 -18.79
CA LEU A 63 20.41 -2.72 -17.97
C LEU A 63 21.68 -1.95 -18.38
N ASN A 64 21.68 -1.34 -19.56
CA ASN A 64 22.87 -0.67 -20.10
C ASN A 64 23.13 0.71 -19.48
N HIS A 65 22.11 1.36 -18.91
CA HIS A 65 22.25 2.71 -18.37
C HIS A 65 22.79 2.74 -16.92
N ILE A 66 22.76 1.61 -16.21
CA ILE A 66 23.14 1.55 -14.79
C ILE A 66 24.17 0.44 -14.56
N LYS A 67 25.22 0.76 -13.81
CA LYS A 67 26.25 -0.22 -13.43
C LYS A 67 25.74 -1.10 -12.29
N ARG A 68 26.06 -2.39 -12.33
CA ARG A 68 25.70 -3.35 -11.26
C ARG A 68 25.99 -2.84 -9.85
N GLN A 69 27.20 -2.32 -9.62
CA GLN A 69 27.60 -1.83 -8.29
C GLN A 69 26.71 -0.68 -7.81
N SER A 70 26.36 0.24 -8.73
CA SER A 70 25.44 1.34 -8.42
C SER A 70 24.05 0.86 -8.01
N VAL A 71 23.59 -0.27 -8.55
CA VAL A 71 22.31 -0.88 -8.17
C VAL A 71 22.38 -1.44 -6.76
N ILE A 72 23.46 -2.16 -6.43
CA ILE A 72 23.67 -2.72 -5.09
C ILE A 72 23.75 -1.60 -4.05
N ASP A 73 24.53 -0.55 -4.33
CA ASP A 73 24.81 0.51 -3.36
C ASP A 73 23.61 1.45 -3.14
N ASN A 74 22.81 1.73 -4.18
CA ASN A 74 21.81 2.82 -4.13
C ASN A 74 20.36 2.37 -4.36
N HIS A 75 20.13 1.12 -4.83
CA HIS A 75 18.79 0.66 -5.22
C HIS A 75 18.39 -0.66 -4.56
N GLN A 76 19.31 -1.37 -3.90
CA GLN A 76 19.00 -2.56 -3.13
C GLN A 76 18.85 -2.20 -1.66
N ALA A 77 17.65 -2.45 -1.12
CA ALA A 77 17.37 -2.27 0.29
C ALA A 77 18.20 -3.28 1.13
N ALA A 78 18.74 -2.84 2.26
CA ALA A 78 19.42 -3.67 3.24
C ALA A 78 18.56 -4.87 3.68
N ILE A 79 17.25 -4.66 3.88
CA ILE A 79 16.32 -5.76 4.22
C ILE A 79 16.26 -6.83 3.12
N ALA A 80 16.28 -6.44 1.84
CA ALA A 80 16.24 -7.38 0.72
C ALA A 80 17.55 -8.18 0.65
N THR A 81 18.68 -7.53 0.91
CA THR A 81 19.98 -8.20 1.01
C THR A 81 19.97 -9.23 2.13
N ALA A 82 19.52 -8.86 3.32
CA ALA A 82 19.49 -9.77 4.47
C ALA A 82 18.57 -10.98 4.26
N LEU A 83 17.47 -10.82 3.54
CA LEU A 83 16.50 -11.91 3.30
C LEU A 83 16.84 -12.81 2.11
N LEU A 84 17.40 -12.25 1.04
CA LEU A 84 17.43 -12.93 -0.27
C LEU A 84 18.85 -13.08 -0.86
N ALA A 85 19.87 -12.46 -0.28
CA ALA A 85 21.24 -12.52 -0.77
C ALA A 85 22.13 -13.39 0.13
N ASN A 86 23.01 -14.17 -0.48
CA ASN A 86 24.02 -14.97 0.23
C ASN A 86 25.26 -14.14 0.60
N ASN A 87 25.49 -13.02 -0.08
CA ASN A 87 26.59 -12.09 0.18
C ASN A 87 26.22 -10.67 -0.27
N SER A 88 26.96 -9.68 0.21
CA SER A 88 26.73 -8.25 -0.06
C SER A 88 26.90 -7.82 -1.52
N ASN A 89 27.56 -8.64 -2.35
CA ASN A 89 27.76 -8.35 -3.78
C ASN A 89 26.74 -9.07 -4.69
N GLN A 90 25.70 -9.67 -4.11
CA GLN A 90 24.63 -10.32 -4.84
C GLN A 90 23.44 -9.37 -5.02
N LEU A 91 23.03 -9.21 -6.28
CA LEU A 91 21.89 -8.41 -6.67
C LEU A 91 20.60 -9.23 -6.56
N CYS A 92 19.61 -8.72 -5.83
CA CYS A 92 18.27 -9.26 -5.75
C CYS A 92 17.39 -8.58 -6.81
N ILE A 93 16.90 -9.34 -7.80
CA ILE A 93 16.05 -8.82 -8.86
C ILE A 93 14.64 -9.39 -8.68
N VAL A 94 13.66 -8.50 -8.56
CA VAL A 94 12.25 -8.87 -8.61
C VAL A 94 11.73 -8.55 -10.02
N MET A 95 11.36 -9.58 -10.77
CA MET A 95 10.72 -9.43 -12.08
C MET A 95 9.24 -9.75 -11.93
N ASP A 96 8.41 -8.72 -11.82
CA ASP A 96 6.97 -8.88 -11.86
C ASP A 96 6.50 -8.98 -13.31
N GLY A 97 5.97 -10.15 -13.68
CA GLY A 97 5.49 -10.47 -15.03
C GLY A 97 4.06 -10.05 -15.32
N THR A 98 3.49 -9.07 -14.60
CA THR A 98 2.07 -8.74 -14.73
C THR A 98 1.76 -7.81 -15.91
N TYR A 99 1.96 -8.22 -17.17
CA TYR A 99 1.41 -7.47 -18.33
C TYR A 99 1.08 -8.32 -19.58
N LEU A 100 -0.23 -8.59 -19.74
CA LEU A 100 -0.97 -8.64 -21.02
C LEU A 100 -2.48 -8.81 -20.69
N PRO A 101 -3.41 -7.96 -21.16
CA PRO A 101 -3.44 -6.50 -21.23
C PRO A 101 -4.26 -5.89 -20.05
N ILE A 102 -3.69 -4.88 -19.37
CA ILE A 102 -4.38 -3.88 -18.52
C ILE A 102 -5.40 -4.45 -17.49
N GLN A 103 -4.94 -5.16 -16.46
CA GLN A 103 -5.45 -4.93 -15.10
C GLN A 103 -4.52 -5.49 -14.01
N LYS A 104 -4.00 -4.53 -13.22
CA LYS A 104 -3.43 -4.61 -11.86
C LYS A 104 -1.94 -4.94 -11.68
N SER A 105 -1.38 -4.07 -10.81
CA SER A 105 -0.15 -4.10 -10.02
C SER A 105 1.20 -4.27 -10.71
N ILE A 106 1.73 -3.18 -11.27
CA ILE A 106 2.81 -2.41 -10.63
C ILE A 106 2.74 -0.96 -11.14
N ASN A 107 2.97 -0.01 -10.25
CA ASN A 107 2.99 1.44 -10.46
C ASN A 107 1.64 2.17 -10.40
N ALA A 108 1.17 2.42 -9.18
CA ALA A 108 0.40 3.64 -8.89
C ALA A 108 1.05 4.88 -9.54
N LYS A 109 2.39 4.90 -9.61
CA LYS A 109 3.21 5.92 -10.30
C LYS A 109 2.90 6.08 -11.80
N ILE A 110 2.66 5.01 -12.56
CA ILE A 110 2.27 5.12 -13.98
C ILE A 110 0.81 5.59 -14.08
N LYS A 111 -0.06 5.19 -13.14
CA LYS A 111 -1.44 5.68 -13.06
C LYS A 111 -1.54 7.17 -12.76
N GLU A 112 -0.51 7.79 -12.18
CA GLU A 112 -0.41 9.25 -12.08
C GLU A 112 -0.42 9.93 -13.47
N TRP A 113 -0.04 9.22 -14.53
CA TRP A 113 -0.07 9.75 -15.89
C TRP A 113 -1.43 9.48 -16.53
N ASN A 114 -2.36 10.41 -16.33
CA ASN A 114 -3.76 10.31 -16.77
C ASN A 114 -3.93 9.96 -18.26
N TYR A 115 -2.92 10.19 -19.09
CA TYR A 115 -2.90 9.74 -20.47
C TYR A 115 -3.11 8.23 -20.64
N PHE A 116 -2.58 7.40 -19.73
CA PHE A 116 -2.73 5.94 -19.82
C PHE A 116 -4.06 5.43 -19.27
N ASN A 117 -4.82 6.25 -18.53
CA ASN A 117 -6.12 5.86 -17.98
C ASN A 117 -7.18 5.72 -19.08
N CYS A 118 -7.07 6.50 -20.16
CA CYS A 118 -7.96 6.41 -21.31
C CYS A 118 -7.21 6.76 -22.61
N LEU A 119 -6.73 5.72 -23.31
CA LEU A 119 -5.98 5.87 -24.56
C LEU A 119 -6.92 5.87 -25.77
N GLN A 120 -6.68 6.81 -26.69
CA GLN A 120 -7.32 6.77 -28.00
C GLN A 120 -6.70 5.67 -28.85
N ASN A 121 -7.52 4.93 -29.62
CA ASN A 121 -7.06 3.84 -30.49
C ASN A 121 -5.91 4.26 -31.41
N SER A 122 -5.95 5.49 -31.93
CA SER A 122 -4.91 6.06 -32.81
C SER A 122 -3.54 6.27 -32.13
N SER A 123 -3.51 6.22 -30.80
CA SER A 123 -2.31 6.37 -29.97
C SER A 123 -1.70 5.04 -29.55
N LEU A 124 -2.41 3.92 -29.68
CA LEU A 124 -1.92 2.59 -29.25
C LEU A 124 -0.60 2.20 -29.93
N ARG A 125 -0.41 2.59 -31.19
CA ARG A 125 0.86 2.38 -31.92
C ARG A 125 2.08 3.05 -31.29
N PHE A 126 1.88 4.07 -30.45
CA PHE A 126 2.94 4.78 -29.75
C PHE A 126 3.10 4.32 -28.29
N LEU A 127 2.24 3.40 -27.82
CA LEU A 127 2.20 2.99 -26.43
C LEU A 127 3.55 2.45 -25.92
N PRO A 128 4.30 1.62 -26.65
CA PRO A 128 5.61 1.16 -26.18
C PRO A 128 6.57 2.33 -25.96
N ASP A 129 6.68 3.24 -26.94
CA ASP A 129 7.53 4.43 -26.86
C ASP A 129 7.12 5.35 -25.69
N ASP A 130 5.81 5.49 -25.49
CA ASP A 130 5.23 6.34 -24.46
C ASP A 130 5.46 5.79 -23.05
N LEU A 131 5.37 4.46 -22.89
CA LEU A 131 5.72 3.77 -21.65
C LEU A 131 7.20 3.90 -21.33
N ASP A 132 8.08 3.66 -22.32
CA ASP A 132 9.52 3.84 -22.15
C ASP A 132 9.82 5.27 -21.68
N ILE A 133 9.34 6.29 -22.41
CA ILE A 133 9.60 7.69 -22.04
C ILE A 133 9.15 8.00 -20.61
N VAL A 134 7.96 7.54 -20.20
CA VAL A 134 7.46 7.79 -18.83
C VAL A 134 8.29 7.05 -17.79
N CYS A 135 8.67 5.80 -18.04
CA CYS A 135 9.57 5.06 -17.15
C CYS A 135 10.94 5.73 -17.03
N ALA A 136 11.51 6.23 -18.13
CA ALA A 136 12.74 7.01 -18.12
C ALA A 136 12.62 8.29 -17.28
N LEU A 137 11.51 9.01 -17.42
CA LEU A 137 11.25 10.22 -16.63
C LEU A 137 11.14 9.90 -15.13
N HIS A 138 10.51 8.78 -14.77
CA HIS A 138 10.49 8.31 -13.40
C HIS A 138 11.89 7.99 -12.89
N ASN A 139 12.68 7.23 -13.63
CA ASN A 139 14.02 6.84 -13.22
C ASN A 139 14.98 8.03 -13.11
N ALA A 140 14.83 9.04 -13.97
CA ALA A 140 15.70 10.22 -13.97
C ALA A 140 15.37 11.22 -12.84
N PHE A 141 14.09 11.35 -12.45
CA PHE A 141 13.64 12.48 -11.63
C PHE A 141 12.87 12.12 -10.37
N ARG A 142 12.52 10.85 -10.14
CA ARG A 142 11.83 10.42 -8.92
C ARG A 142 12.77 9.66 -8.00
N HIS A 143 12.47 9.71 -6.70
CA HIS A 143 13.16 8.89 -5.72
C HIS A 143 12.99 7.39 -6.00
N PRO A 144 13.97 6.56 -5.57
CA PRO A 144 13.88 5.11 -5.64
C PRO A 144 12.54 4.59 -5.13
N ALA A 145 12.00 3.57 -5.81
CA ALA A 145 10.71 3.01 -5.46
C ALA A 145 10.73 2.24 -4.14
N MET A 146 11.87 1.66 -3.78
CA MET A 146 12.08 1.02 -2.49
C MET A 146 13.03 1.87 -1.65
N LYS A 147 12.61 2.16 -0.43
CA LYS A 147 13.47 2.67 0.64
C LYS A 147 13.57 1.58 1.69
N ASP A 148 14.69 1.51 2.39
CA ASP A 148 14.79 0.63 3.55
C ASP A 148 13.76 1.04 4.60
N PRO A 149 12.98 0.08 5.14
CA PRO A 149 12.17 0.36 6.30
C PRO A 149 13.07 0.74 7.48
N LYS A 150 12.56 1.59 8.38
CA LYS A 150 13.22 1.84 9.68
C LYS A 150 13.46 0.47 10.35
N ASN A 151 14.69 0.21 10.77
CA ASN A 151 15.12 -1.08 11.35
C ASN A 151 14.98 -2.31 10.44
N GLY A 152 15.06 -2.16 9.10
CA GLY A 152 14.85 -3.25 8.15
C GLY A 152 15.76 -4.48 8.32
N ILE A 153 17.00 -4.31 8.80
CA ILE A 153 17.90 -5.44 9.09
C ILE A 153 17.38 -6.27 10.27
N GLU A 154 16.87 -5.61 11.32
CA GLU A 154 16.33 -6.31 12.48
C GLU A 154 15.02 -7.02 12.12
N LEU A 155 14.18 -6.35 11.33
CA LEU A 155 12.99 -6.97 10.77
C LEU A 155 13.33 -8.23 9.94
N ALA A 156 14.39 -8.18 9.12
CA ALA A 156 14.84 -9.35 8.35
C ALA A 156 15.22 -10.53 9.25
N LYS A 157 15.93 -10.29 10.37
CA LYS A 157 16.29 -11.34 11.32
C LYS A 157 15.05 -11.99 11.93
N ILE A 158 14.10 -11.16 12.39
CA ILE A 158 12.82 -11.64 12.94
C ILE A 158 12.08 -12.49 11.90
N MET A 159 12.00 -12.02 10.65
CA MET A 159 11.35 -12.77 9.56
C MET A 159 12.04 -14.12 9.32
N LEU A 160 13.37 -14.18 9.31
CA LEU A 160 14.13 -15.43 9.12
C LEU A 160 13.93 -16.41 10.29
N GLU A 161 13.92 -15.91 11.52
CA GLU A 161 13.67 -16.73 12.72
C GLU A 161 12.26 -17.31 12.73
N GLN A 162 11.27 -16.56 12.24
CA GLN A 162 9.87 -16.99 12.19
C GLN A 162 9.58 -17.90 10.99
N MET A 163 10.32 -17.78 9.88
CA MET A 163 10.05 -18.46 8.61
C MET A 163 9.93 -19.98 8.72
N ASN A 164 10.71 -20.60 9.60
CA ASN A 164 10.73 -22.05 9.79
C ASN A 164 9.93 -22.52 11.01
N LYS A 165 9.27 -21.61 11.74
CA LYS A 165 8.44 -21.97 12.88
C LYS A 165 7.07 -22.41 12.39
N GLU A 166 6.53 -23.45 13.01
CA GLU A 166 5.15 -23.87 12.80
C GLU A 166 4.20 -22.94 13.58
N ASN A 167 2.96 -22.80 13.10
CA ASN A 167 1.96 -21.99 13.77
C ASN A 167 1.36 -22.76 14.96
N GLU A 168 1.87 -22.53 16.16
CA GLU A 168 1.40 -23.21 17.37
C GLU A 168 -0.06 -22.88 17.70
N LEU A 169 -0.51 -21.66 17.37
CA LEU A 169 -1.92 -21.29 17.57
C LEU A 169 -2.85 -22.06 16.62
N GLU A 170 -2.43 -22.32 15.38
CA GLU A 170 -3.17 -23.19 14.45
C GLU A 170 -3.36 -24.59 15.05
N LYS A 171 -2.29 -25.21 15.54
CA LYS A 171 -2.35 -26.53 16.18
C LYS A 171 -3.30 -26.53 17.39
N ARG A 172 -3.19 -25.50 18.23
CA ARG A 172 -4.06 -25.33 19.41
C ARG A 172 -5.53 -25.17 19.01
N LEU A 173 -5.83 -24.38 17.97
CA LEU A 173 -7.19 -24.18 17.49
C LEU A 173 -7.80 -25.44 16.89
N ILE A 174 -7.01 -26.28 16.22
CA ILE A 174 -7.45 -27.59 15.74
C ILE A 174 -7.84 -28.49 16.92
N GLN A 175 -7.04 -28.51 17.98
CA GLN A 175 -7.36 -29.27 19.20
C GLN A 175 -8.63 -28.75 19.87
N ILE A 176 -8.77 -27.42 20.01
CA ILE A 176 -9.96 -26.77 20.57
C ILE A 176 -11.20 -27.08 19.74
N SER A 177 -11.10 -27.08 18.42
CA SER A 177 -12.24 -27.36 17.53
C SER A 177 -12.77 -28.78 17.64
N ASN A 178 -11.95 -29.73 18.12
CA ASN A 178 -12.36 -31.11 18.34
C ASN A 178 -13.05 -31.32 19.69
N ASP A 179 -12.95 -30.36 20.63
CA ASP A 179 -13.64 -30.40 21.91
C ASP A 179 -15.09 -29.89 21.77
N LYS A 180 -16.05 -30.81 21.91
CA LYS A 180 -17.49 -30.52 21.85
C LYS A 180 -17.98 -29.62 22.98
N ASN A 181 -17.22 -29.51 24.07
CA ASN A 181 -17.58 -28.68 25.22
C ASN A 181 -17.01 -27.26 25.09
N MET A 182 -16.51 -26.86 23.92
CA MET A 182 -16.01 -25.53 23.69
C MET A 182 -17.09 -24.61 23.10
N HIS A 183 -17.42 -23.56 23.84
CA HIS A 183 -18.41 -22.58 23.43
C HIS A 183 -17.76 -21.22 23.15
N TRP A 184 -18.22 -20.60 22.06
CA TRP A 184 -17.78 -19.29 21.61
C TRP A 184 -18.96 -18.34 21.67
N LYS A 185 -18.83 -17.28 22.46
CA LYS A 185 -19.87 -16.27 22.65
C LYS A 185 -19.50 -14.97 21.95
N LYS A 186 -20.49 -14.32 21.37
CA LYS A 186 -20.35 -13.06 20.64
C LYS A 186 -20.46 -11.89 21.60
N TYR A 187 -19.57 -10.92 21.44
CA TYR A 187 -19.54 -9.68 22.20
C TYR A 187 -19.26 -8.52 21.25
N ASP A 188 -19.69 -7.32 21.64
CA ASP A 188 -19.21 -6.09 21.06
C ASP A 188 -17.75 -5.87 21.49
N SER A 189 -16.87 -5.58 20.52
CA SER A 189 -15.48 -5.20 20.75
C SER A 189 -15.27 -4.19 21.86
N ARG A 190 -16.16 -3.19 22.00
CA ARG A 190 -16.09 -2.13 23.02
C ARG A 190 -16.20 -2.68 24.46
N MET A 191 -16.75 -3.87 24.62
CA MET A 191 -16.95 -4.53 25.92
C MET A 191 -15.86 -5.56 26.24
N CYS A 192 -14.92 -5.79 25.33
CA CYS A 192 -13.87 -6.79 25.49
C CYS A 192 -12.57 -6.15 25.95
N ILE A 193 -11.93 -6.79 26.93
CA ILE A 193 -10.57 -6.42 27.33
C ILE A 193 -9.60 -6.95 26.29
N PHE A 194 -8.71 -6.10 25.81
CA PHE A 194 -7.64 -6.46 24.89
C PHE A 194 -6.41 -5.58 25.14
N PRO A 195 -5.18 -6.11 24.99
CA PRO A 195 -3.97 -5.33 25.24
C PRO A 195 -3.89 -4.06 24.38
N SER A 196 -3.38 -2.98 24.95
CA SER A 196 -3.11 -1.75 24.20
C SER A 196 -1.90 -1.91 23.30
N LEU A 197 -2.06 -1.58 22.02
CA LEU A 197 -1.01 -1.67 21.00
C LEU A 197 -0.83 -0.31 20.35
N THR A 198 0.40 0.03 20.00
CA THR A 198 0.71 1.16 19.13
C THR A 198 0.59 0.76 17.65
N GLU A 199 0.50 1.74 16.75
CA GLU A 199 0.55 1.46 15.31
C GLU A 199 1.86 0.76 14.88
N GLU A 200 2.95 1.07 15.57
CA GLU A 200 4.26 0.48 15.31
C GLU A 200 4.31 -0.99 15.75
N ASP A 201 3.63 -1.37 16.84
CA ASP A 201 3.52 -2.77 17.27
C ASP A 201 2.79 -3.61 16.21
N VAL A 202 1.66 -3.10 15.70
CA VAL A 202 0.92 -3.78 14.62
C VAL A 202 1.76 -3.83 13.34
N ARG A 203 2.50 -2.77 13.01
CA ARG A 203 3.40 -2.73 11.86
C ARG A 203 4.50 -3.78 11.95
N ASN A 204 5.09 -3.95 13.14
CA ASN A 204 6.12 -4.94 13.40
C ASN A 204 5.57 -6.36 13.26
N ILE A 205 4.39 -6.64 13.83
CA ILE A 205 3.69 -7.93 13.68
C ILE A 205 3.36 -8.22 12.21
N CYS A 206 2.92 -7.22 11.45
CA CYS A 206 2.58 -7.37 10.03
C CYS A 206 3.80 -7.48 9.11
N CYS A 207 5.00 -7.17 9.61
CA CYS A 207 6.22 -6.96 8.84
C CYS A 207 6.02 -5.94 7.69
N GLY A 208 5.21 -4.90 7.91
CA GLY A 208 5.00 -3.82 6.95
C GLY A 208 3.61 -3.18 6.94
N ASN A 209 3.48 -2.10 6.16
CA ASN A 209 2.31 -1.19 6.21
C ASN A 209 1.14 -1.60 5.32
N TYR A 210 1.36 -2.52 4.38
CA TYR A 210 0.37 -2.83 3.35
C TYR A 210 -0.92 -3.43 3.93
N GLN A 211 -0.80 -4.33 4.90
CA GLN A 211 -1.97 -4.95 5.53
C GLN A 211 -2.74 -3.95 6.39
N ILE A 212 -2.03 -3.04 7.08
CA ILE A 212 -2.63 -1.97 7.88
C ILE A 212 -3.52 -1.07 7.02
N LYS A 213 -3.04 -0.64 5.84
CA LYS A 213 -3.83 0.21 4.92
C LYS A 213 -5.14 -0.46 4.49
N GLN A 214 -5.14 -1.79 4.32
CA GLN A 214 -6.35 -2.51 3.94
C GLN A 214 -7.24 -2.86 5.14
N ALA A 215 -6.68 -2.96 6.35
CA ALA A 215 -7.39 -3.36 7.55
C ALA A 215 -8.65 -2.53 7.80
N LYS A 216 -8.57 -1.20 7.61
CA LYS A 216 -9.71 -0.27 7.77
C LYS A 216 -10.93 -0.71 6.95
N SER A 217 -10.73 -1.01 5.67
CA SER A 217 -11.83 -1.44 4.79
C SER A 217 -12.43 -2.78 5.24
N TYR A 218 -11.65 -3.69 5.83
CA TYR A 218 -12.16 -4.93 6.39
C TYR A 218 -12.91 -4.72 7.71
N ILE A 219 -12.49 -3.76 8.53
CA ILE A 219 -13.19 -3.37 9.76
C ILE A 219 -14.56 -2.80 9.39
N ASP A 220 -14.58 -1.84 8.46
CA ASP A 220 -15.79 -1.15 8.01
C ASP A 220 -16.82 -2.07 7.35
N GLU A 221 -16.37 -3.11 6.63
CA GLU A 221 -17.23 -4.13 6.02
C GLU A 221 -17.80 -5.11 7.08
N HIS A 222 -17.18 -5.18 8.26
CA HIS A 222 -17.58 -6.09 9.33
C HIS A 222 -18.44 -5.43 10.41
N LEU A 223 -18.57 -4.10 10.41
CA LEU A 223 -19.49 -3.38 11.29
C LEU A 223 -20.93 -3.83 11.02
N GLN A 224 -21.64 -4.17 12.09
CA GLN A 224 -23.04 -4.61 12.06
C GLN A 224 -23.87 -3.71 12.96
N PRO A 225 -25.16 -3.50 12.67
CA PRO A 225 -26.07 -2.85 13.61
C PRO A 225 -26.08 -3.56 14.96
N SER A 226 -26.17 -2.77 16.03
CA SER A 226 -26.40 -3.24 17.38
C SER A 226 -27.81 -3.83 17.49
N TYR A 227 -28.00 -4.74 18.45
CA TYR A 227 -29.33 -5.31 18.69
C TYR A 227 -30.29 -4.28 19.30
N LEU A 228 -29.74 -3.30 20.03
CA LEU A 228 -30.52 -2.29 20.77
C LEU A 228 -30.85 -1.06 19.92
N ASP A 229 -29.98 -0.72 18.96
CA ASP A 229 -30.09 0.47 18.13
C ASP A 229 -29.51 0.16 16.74
N GLU A 230 -30.32 0.31 15.69
CA GLU A 230 -29.89 0.02 14.32
C GLU A 230 -28.88 1.06 13.79
N ASP A 231 -28.86 2.25 14.38
CA ASP A 231 -27.91 3.32 14.05
C ASP A 231 -26.58 3.17 14.81
N ASP A 232 -26.53 2.38 15.89
CA ASP A 232 -25.30 2.04 16.61
C ASP A 232 -24.62 0.84 15.94
N LEU A 233 -23.41 1.04 15.43
CA LEU A 233 -22.63 -0.02 14.82
C LEU A 233 -21.75 -0.70 15.88
N GLN A 234 -21.66 -2.02 15.81
CA GLN A 234 -20.79 -2.84 16.63
C GLN A 234 -19.85 -3.67 15.75
N PHE A 235 -18.64 -3.88 16.26
CA PHE A 235 -17.69 -4.83 15.70
C PHE A 235 -17.74 -6.11 16.55
N VAL A 236 -18.25 -7.19 15.96
CA VAL A 236 -18.55 -8.42 16.69
C VAL A 236 -17.31 -9.30 16.82
N VAL A 237 -16.92 -9.58 18.06
CA VAL A 237 -15.83 -10.52 18.40
C VAL A 237 -16.37 -11.73 19.12
N GLU A 238 -15.62 -12.83 19.09
CA GLU A 238 -15.98 -14.08 19.76
C GLU A 238 -14.92 -14.46 20.79
N LEU A 239 -15.35 -14.61 22.03
CA LEU A 239 -14.52 -15.07 23.15
C LEU A 239 -14.87 -16.51 23.51
N CYS A 240 -13.86 -17.24 23.98
CA CYS A 240 -13.99 -18.63 24.37
C CYS A 240 -14.21 -18.75 25.89
N ASP A 241 -15.27 -19.43 26.32
CA ASP A 241 -15.64 -19.53 27.74
C ASP A 241 -14.54 -20.14 28.63
N LYS A 242 -13.68 -20.99 28.06
CA LYS A 242 -12.62 -21.71 28.79
C LYS A 242 -11.21 -21.20 28.49
N GLN A 243 -11.06 -20.24 27.58
CA GLN A 243 -9.76 -19.75 27.12
C GLN A 243 -9.83 -18.22 27.05
N SER A 244 -9.52 -17.57 28.17
CA SER A 244 -9.57 -16.11 28.29
C SER A 244 -8.47 -15.41 27.50
N ASP A 245 -7.41 -16.12 27.14
CA ASP A 245 -6.26 -15.63 26.37
C ASP A 245 -6.51 -15.63 24.85
N LEU A 246 -7.75 -15.89 24.41
CA LEU A 246 -8.08 -16.15 23.02
C LEU A 246 -9.28 -15.32 22.55
N LEU A 247 -9.07 -14.56 21.48
CA LEU A 247 -10.11 -13.81 20.79
C LEU A 247 -10.16 -14.22 19.33
N ARG A 248 -11.36 -14.35 18.75
CA ARG A 248 -11.51 -14.58 17.31
C ARG A 248 -12.59 -13.72 16.68
N VAL A 249 -12.48 -13.50 15.38
CA VAL A 249 -13.42 -12.71 14.56
C VAL A 249 -13.72 -13.46 13.27
N ARG A 250 -14.97 -13.37 12.79
CA ARG A 250 -15.42 -14.05 11.55
C ARG A 250 -15.64 -13.04 10.43
N PHE A 251 -14.68 -12.93 9.52
CA PHE A 251 -14.81 -12.08 8.34
C PHE A 251 -15.53 -12.80 7.19
N GLN A 252 -16.40 -12.10 6.49
CA GLN A 252 -16.97 -12.61 5.23
C GLN A 252 -15.94 -12.49 4.10
N SER A 253 -15.89 -13.47 3.20
CA SER A 253 -14.99 -13.42 2.05
C SER A 253 -15.50 -12.44 0.99
N ARG A 254 -14.64 -11.55 0.51
CA ARG A 254 -14.92 -10.64 -0.62
C ARG A 254 -15.20 -11.34 -1.95
N HIS A 255 -14.85 -12.62 -2.06
CA HIS A 255 -15.04 -13.42 -3.28
C HIS A 255 -16.24 -14.37 -3.18
N SER A 256 -16.84 -14.51 -2.00
CA SER A 256 -17.98 -15.41 -1.81
C SER A 256 -18.74 -15.09 -0.53
N ASN A 257 -20.04 -14.83 -0.68
CA ASN A 257 -20.91 -14.55 0.45
C ASN A 257 -21.07 -15.74 1.40
N MET A 258 -20.85 -16.98 0.92
CA MET A 258 -20.96 -18.19 1.74
C MET A 258 -19.69 -18.47 2.56
N LYS A 259 -18.53 -17.99 2.11
CA LYS A 259 -17.25 -18.31 2.72
C LYS A 259 -16.91 -17.30 3.81
N HIS A 260 -16.53 -17.81 4.98
CA HIS A 260 -16.10 -17.00 6.11
C HIS A 260 -14.68 -17.37 6.51
N HIS A 261 -13.87 -16.36 6.83
CA HIS A 261 -12.53 -16.51 7.36
C HIS A 261 -12.56 -16.23 8.86
N ILE A 262 -12.03 -17.16 9.64
CA ILE A 262 -11.90 -17.01 11.09
C ILE A 262 -10.48 -16.51 11.34
N ALA A 263 -10.34 -15.33 11.92
CA ALA A 263 -9.07 -14.80 12.41
C ALA A 263 -9.05 -14.92 13.94
N ALA A 264 -8.00 -15.49 14.50
CA ALA A 264 -7.84 -15.70 15.92
C ALA A 264 -6.50 -15.11 16.38
N VAL A 265 -6.51 -14.52 17.57
CA VAL A 265 -5.35 -13.91 18.22
C VAL A 265 -5.27 -14.45 19.64
N GLN A 266 -4.09 -14.93 20.01
CA GLN A 266 -3.73 -15.30 21.37
C GLN A 266 -2.96 -14.15 22.01
N TYR A 267 -3.33 -13.78 23.22
CA TYR A 267 -2.73 -12.65 23.92
C TYR A 267 -2.61 -12.90 25.43
N ASP A 268 -1.67 -12.22 26.06
CA ASP A 268 -1.47 -12.18 27.51
C ASP A 268 -1.15 -10.74 27.93
N ASP A 269 -2.10 -10.10 28.60
CA ASP A 269 -2.02 -8.70 29.02
C ASP A 269 -0.94 -8.44 30.10
N ASN A 270 -0.39 -9.51 30.69
CA ASN A 270 0.66 -9.41 31.71
C ASN A 270 2.07 -9.36 31.11
N GLN A 271 2.22 -9.55 29.80
CA GLN A 271 3.52 -9.58 29.12
C GLN A 271 3.82 -8.23 28.46
N GLU A 272 5.10 -7.87 28.40
CA GLU A 272 5.56 -6.66 27.68
C GLU A 272 5.25 -6.75 26.18
N GLN A 273 5.35 -7.95 25.59
CA GLN A 273 4.86 -8.25 24.26
C GLN A 273 3.58 -9.07 24.39
N PRO A 274 2.39 -8.43 24.39
CA PRO A 274 1.18 -9.11 24.82
C PRO A 274 0.63 -10.07 23.76
N ILE A 275 0.92 -9.88 22.47
CA ILE A 275 0.45 -10.75 21.40
C ILE A 275 1.36 -11.99 21.28
N GLN A 276 0.83 -13.15 21.67
CA GLN A 276 1.58 -14.41 21.72
C GLN A 276 1.50 -15.21 20.41
N GLY A 277 0.43 -15.01 19.62
CA GLY A 277 0.28 -15.71 18.35
C GLY A 277 -0.99 -15.32 17.60
N TRP A 278 -1.02 -15.62 16.31
CA TRP A 278 -2.16 -15.38 15.44
C TRP A 278 -2.35 -16.49 14.42
N PHE A 279 -3.59 -16.69 14.00
CA PHE A 279 -3.94 -17.62 12.93
C PHE A 279 -5.18 -17.13 12.19
N CYS A 280 -5.25 -17.42 10.89
CA CYS A 280 -6.48 -17.21 10.13
C CYS A 280 -6.73 -18.33 9.13
N THR A 281 -8.00 -18.69 8.91
CA THR A 281 -8.40 -19.70 7.92
C THR A 281 -8.35 -19.22 6.47
N CYS A 282 -7.74 -18.06 6.20
CA CYS A 282 -7.48 -17.60 4.83
C CYS A 282 -6.21 -18.25 4.27
N ALA A 283 -6.00 -18.15 2.96
CA ALA A 283 -4.86 -18.78 2.28
C ALA A 283 -3.47 -18.34 2.78
N SER A 284 -3.39 -17.20 3.47
CA SER A 284 -2.14 -16.67 4.04
C SER A 284 -2.13 -16.67 5.57
N GLY A 285 -3.16 -17.23 6.21
CA GLY A 285 -3.36 -17.05 7.65
C GLY A 285 -2.61 -18.01 8.55
N SER A 286 -1.99 -19.07 8.01
CA SER A 286 -1.06 -19.94 8.73
C SER A 286 0.38 -19.39 8.78
N ARG A 287 0.67 -18.31 8.04
CA ARG A 287 2.01 -17.70 8.02
C ARG A 287 2.40 -17.19 9.40
N THR A 288 3.63 -17.49 9.79
CA THR A 288 4.31 -16.97 11.00
C THR A 288 5.09 -15.69 10.71
N VAL A 289 5.46 -15.46 9.45
CA VAL A 289 6.08 -14.21 8.99
C VAL A 289 5.00 -13.26 8.49
N GLY A 290 4.78 -12.18 9.26
CA GLY A 290 3.66 -11.27 9.04
C GLY A 290 2.31 -11.92 9.33
N CYS A 291 1.24 -11.17 9.12
CA CYS A 291 -0.12 -11.68 9.23
C CYS A 291 -0.99 -11.25 8.04
N CYS A 292 -2.13 -11.92 7.87
CA CYS A 292 -3.09 -11.53 6.85
C CYS A 292 -3.86 -10.26 7.26
N VAL A 293 -4.53 -9.63 6.29
CA VAL A 293 -5.37 -8.45 6.54
C VAL A 293 -6.45 -8.70 7.60
N HIS A 294 -7.00 -9.91 7.70
CA HIS A 294 -8.03 -10.22 8.71
C HIS A 294 -7.46 -10.15 10.13
N VAL A 295 -6.29 -10.75 10.39
CA VAL A 295 -5.62 -10.66 11.69
C VAL A 295 -5.21 -9.21 11.96
N THR A 296 -4.69 -8.52 10.94
CA THR A 296 -4.30 -7.12 11.04
C THR A 296 -5.47 -6.23 11.46
N ALA A 297 -6.66 -6.47 10.88
CA ALA A 297 -7.89 -5.77 11.24
C ALA A 297 -8.27 -6.00 12.70
N VAL A 298 -8.14 -7.22 13.22
CA VAL A 298 -8.37 -7.52 14.63
C VAL A 298 -7.38 -6.77 15.52
N LEU A 299 -6.07 -6.88 15.25
CA LEU A 299 -5.03 -6.22 16.04
C LEU A 299 -5.18 -4.70 16.04
N TRP A 300 -5.51 -4.12 14.89
CA TRP A 300 -5.71 -2.68 14.76
C TRP A 300 -6.97 -2.22 15.51
N HIS A 301 -8.12 -2.87 15.27
CA HIS A 301 -9.38 -2.47 15.90
C HIS A 301 -9.36 -2.67 17.42
N MET A 302 -8.92 -3.85 17.87
CA MET A 302 -8.91 -4.20 19.29
C MET A 302 -7.74 -3.55 20.03
N GLY A 303 -6.54 -3.49 19.45
CA GLY A 303 -5.34 -3.04 20.14
C GLY A 303 -5.05 -1.55 19.99
N VAL A 304 -5.15 -1.01 18.79
CA VAL A 304 -4.83 0.41 18.52
C VAL A 304 -6.04 1.30 18.79
N LYS A 305 -7.21 0.90 18.30
CA LYS A 305 -8.46 1.64 18.50
C LYS A 305 -9.21 1.25 19.76
N GLN A 306 -8.78 0.22 20.49
CA GLN A 306 -9.42 -0.21 21.74
C GLN A 306 -10.93 -0.46 21.59
N GLY A 307 -11.33 -0.99 20.43
CA GLY A 307 -12.73 -1.25 20.10
C GLY A 307 -13.52 -0.01 19.68
N GLU A 308 -12.95 1.19 19.73
CA GLU A 308 -13.61 2.42 19.31
C GLU A 308 -13.92 2.40 17.82
N ILE A 309 -15.15 2.78 17.49
CA ILE A 309 -15.62 2.94 16.12
C ILE A 309 -15.69 4.44 15.85
N ASP A 310 -14.99 4.89 14.82
CA ASP A 310 -15.01 6.30 14.42
C ASP A 310 -16.41 6.67 13.91
N ALA A 311 -17.09 7.55 14.63
CA ALA A 311 -18.48 7.94 14.38
C ALA A 311 -18.71 8.59 13.00
N ASN A 312 -17.64 9.06 12.33
CA ASN A 312 -17.73 9.62 10.98
C ASN A 312 -17.83 8.56 9.86
N LEU A 313 -17.69 7.27 10.21
CA LEU A 313 -17.65 6.12 9.31
C LEU A 313 -18.97 5.35 9.19
N HIS A 314 -20.11 6.01 9.36
CA HIS A 314 -21.38 5.41 8.94
C HIS A 314 -21.24 4.91 7.48
N PRO A 315 -21.60 3.66 7.15
CA PRO A 315 -21.39 3.08 5.82
C PRO A 315 -22.09 3.86 4.70
N LEU A 316 -23.03 4.74 5.05
CA LEU A 316 -23.74 5.65 4.17
C LEU A 316 -23.32 7.14 4.32
N SER A 317 -22.27 7.47 5.08
CA SER A 317 -21.87 8.88 5.24
C SER A 317 -21.29 9.45 3.94
N ALA A 318 -21.64 10.70 3.61
CA ALA A 318 -21.06 11.41 2.47
C ALA A 318 -19.52 11.54 2.58
N ALA A 319 -18.97 11.50 3.80
CA ALA A 319 -17.55 11.45 4.07
C ALA A 319 -16.90 10.14 3.56
N ARG A 320 -17.59 9.00 3.62
CA ARG A 320 -17.12 7.72 3.06
C ARG A 320 -17.07 7.75 1.54
N PHE A 321 -18.05 8.38 0.88
CA PHE A 321 -18.03 8.60 -0.58
C PHE A 321 -16.86 9.50 -1.00
N LEU A 322 -16.58 10.56 -0.24
CA LEU A 322 -15.41 11.41 -0.46
C LEU A 322 -14.10 10.67 -0.18
N GLY A 323 -14.03 9.80 0.83
CA GLY A 323 -12.85 8.96 1.11
C GLY A 323 -12.49 7.98 -0.02
N PHE A 324 -13.49 7.40 -0.70
CA PHE A 324 -13.26 6.59 -1.92
C PHE A 324 -12.73 7.42 -3.10
N VAL A 325 -13.08 8.71 -3.15
CA VAL A 325 -12.61 9.65 -4.17
C VAL A 325 -11.21 10.20 -3.80
N ASP A 326 -10.90 10.36 -2.51
CA ASP A 326 -9.63 10.88 -2.01
C ASP A 326 -8.52 9.83 -1.98
N ASP A 327 -8.85 8.54 -1.83
CA ASP A 327 -7.91 7.42 -2.07
C ASP A 327 -7.41 7.37 -3.52
N SER A 328 -8.16 8.01 -4.43
CA SER A 328 -7.74 8.22 -5.83
C SER A 328 -6.85 9.46 -6.00
N ASN A 329 -6.62 10.24 -4.93
CA ASN A 329 -6.03 11.58 -5.00
C ASN A 329 -5.03 11.94 -3.87
N MET A 330 -4.64 11.03 -2.99
CA MET A 330 -3.76 11.38 -1.86
C MET A 330 -2.26 11.43 -2.22
N HIS A 331 -1.80 12.68 -2.34
CA HIS A 331 -0.48 13.23 -2.00
C HIS A 331 0.33 12.34 -1.03
N LEU A 332 1.57 11.91 -1.33
CA LEU A 332 2.82 12.68 -1.22
C LEU A 332 3.03 13.46 0.09
N GLU A 333 2.70 12.88 1.24
CA GLU A 333 3.33 13.26 2.51
C GLU A 333 3.71 11.99 3.29
N ASP A 334 4.97 11.57 3.13
CA ASP A 334 5.71 10.70 4.07
C ASP A 334 6.99 11.47 4.42
N ASP A 335 6.83 12.65 5.02
CA ASP A 335 7.91 13.45 5.63
C ASP A 335 7.51 13.78 7.09
N ASP A 336 7.53 12.77 7.96
CA ASP A 336 7.69 13.01 9.41
C ASP A 336 9.17 13.24 9.72
N TYR A 337 9.61 14.47 9.43
CA TYR A 337 10.71 15.13 10.15
C TYR A 337 10.32 16.60 10.34
N ASN A 338 9.61 16.87 11.43
CA ASN A 338 9.67 18.17 12.09
C ASN A 338 9.81 17.91 13.59
N ASN A 339 11.05 17.86 14.03
CA ASN A 339 11.39 18.13 15.41
C ASN A 339 12.50 19.18 15.36
N ASP A 340 12.13 20.44 15.60
CA ASP A 340 13.00 21.36 16.32
C ASP A 340 12.12 22.32 17.11
N ASN A 341 12.12 22.05 18.42
CA ASN A 341 11.72 22.94 19.48
C ASN A 341 12.47 24.27 19.36
N ASN A 342 11.77 25.38 19.17
CA ASN A 342 12.24 26.65 19.68
C ASN A 342 11.54 26.91 21.02
N SER A 343 12.21 26.47 22.08
CA SER A 343 11.97 26.92 23.44
C SER A 343 12.24 28.42 23.48
N THR A 344 11.20 29.19 23.78
CA THR A 344 11.29 30.51 24.39
C THR A 344 12.20 30.45 25.62
N THR A 345 13.33 31.12 25.55
CA THR A 345 14.03 31.63 26.72
C THR A 345 13.92 33.15 26.68
N ASP A 346 13.08 33.67 27.57
CA ASP A 346 13.21 35.01 28.11
C ASP A 346 14.63 35.22 28.62
N LEU A 347 15.28 36.31 28.18
CA LEU A 347 16.27 37.00 29.00
C LEU A 347 16.13 38.50 28.75
N ASP A 348 15.80 39.17 29.85
CA ASP A 348 15.92 40.59 30.10
C ASP A 348 17.34 41.11 29.77
N ASP A 349 17.40 42.21 29.02
CA ASP A 349 18.09 43.49 29.34
C ASP A 349 18.14 44.42 28.12
#